data_AF-A0A6N9BWE1-F1
#
_entry.id   AF-A0A6N9BWE1-F1
#
_cell.length_a   1.000
_cell.length_b   1.000
_cell.length_c   1.000
_cell.angle_alpha   90.00
_cell.angle_beta   90.00
_cell.angle_gamma   90.00
#
_symmetry.space_group_name_H-M   'P 1'
#
loop_
_entity.id
_entity.type
_entity.pdbx_description
1 polymer ?
#
loop_
_entity_poly.entity_id
_entity_poly.type
_entity_poly.pdbx_seq_one_letter_code
_entity_poly.pdbx_strand_id
1 'polypeptide(L)' 'MSAIDHRTTMRERSARLQVLIAGKSSRKKSLSDKICRLLVNRMSKRAPEEDFMRDPLIDNDQGFDAEELERFQRGG' A
#
# COMPACT_ATOMS: atom_id res chain seq x y z
N MET A 1 24.73 32.11 17.21
CA MET A 1 23.91 30.88 17.17
C MET A 1 23.85 30.31 18.57
N SER A 2 22.64 30.12 19.11
CA SER A 2 22.40 29.75 20.51
C SER A 2 22.68 28.26 20.74
N ALA A 3 23.17 27.87 21.92
CA ALA A 3 23.36 26.47 22.31
C ALA A 3 22.06 25.63 22.20
N ILE A 4 20.90 26.30 22.22
CA ILE A 4 19.58 25.71 22.02
C ILE A 4 19.41 25.23 20.56
N ASP A 5 19.86 26.02 19.57
CA ASP A 5 19.80 25.68 18.14
C ASP A 5 20.68 24.47 17.80
N HIS A 6 21.82 24.33 18.48
CA HIS A 6 22.69 23.17 18.29
C HIS A 6 22.05 21.89 18.86
N ARG A 7 21.29 21.98 19.96
CA ARG A 7 20.58 20.82 20.52
C ARG A 7 19.38 20.40 19.67
N THR A 8 18.64 21.36 19.11
CA THR A 8 17.49 21.07 18.25
C THR A 8 17.93 20.42 16.93
N THR A 9 18.97 20.94 16.29
CA THR A 9 19.54 20.35 15.06
C THR A 9 20.10 18.93 15.28
N MET A 10 20.73 18.67 16.42
CA MET A 10 21.16 17.31 16.79
C MET A 10 19.98 16.34 16.99
N ARG A 11 18.89 16.80 17.62
CA ARG A 11 17.66 16.00 17.80
C ARG A 11 16.94 15.73 16.49
N GLU A 12 16.88 16.70 15.58
CA GLU A 12 16.31 16.48 14.25
C GLU A 12 17.12 15.44 13.46
N ARG A 13 18.45 15.51 13.52
CA ARG A 13 19.33 14.54 12.85
C ARG A 13 19.13 13.14 13.42
N SER A 14 19.04 12.98 14.73
CA SER A 14 18.82 11.67 15.35
C SER A 14 17.43 11.10 15.03
N ALA A 15 16.38 11.93 15.03
CA ALA A 15 15.03 11.52 14.65
C ALA A 15 14.97 11.05 13.18
N ARG A 16 15.59 11.79 12.25
CA ARG A 16 15.68 11.39 10.83
C ARG A 16 16.41 10.05 10.67
N LEU A 17 17.47 9.83 11.46
CA LEU A 17 18.22 8.57 11.44
C LEU A 17 17.37 7.39 11.94
N GLN A 18 16.60 7.60 13.02
CA GLN A 18 15.70 6.59 13.57
C GLN A 18 14.60 6.20 12.57
N VAL A 19 14.00 7.18 11.88
CA VAL A 19 13.01 6.91 10.83
C VAL A 19 13.62 6.13 9.66
N LEU A 20 14.84 6.47 9.24
CA LEU A 20 15.56 5.73 8.19
C LEU A 20 15.87 4.29 8.60
N ILE A 21 16.32 4.07 9.84
CA ILE A 21 16.62 2.75 10.38
C ILE A 21 15.34 1.93 10.53
N ALA A 22 14.27 2.51 11.07
CA ALA A 22 12.97 1.86 11.18
C ALA A 22 12.42 1.48 9.79
N GLY A 23 12.52 2.37 8.80
CA GLY A 23 12.14 2.09 7.42
C GLY A 23 12.99 0.99 6.77
N LYS A 24 14.31 1.00 6.99
CA LYS A 24 15.20 -0.07 6.50
C LYS A 24 14.96 -1.40 7.20
N SER A 25 14.69 -1.39 8.51
CA SER A 25 14.38 -2.58 9.32
C SER A 25 13.05 -3.20 8.90
N SER A 26 12.01 -2.37 8.73
CA SER A 26 10.71 -2.78 8.18
C SER A 26 10.83 -3.41 6.78
N ARG A 27 11.78 -2.94 5.96
CA ARG A 27 12.08 -3.51 4.63
C ARG A 27 13.00 -4.74 4.67
N LYS A 28 13.80 -4.93 5.73
CA LYS A 28 14.56 -6.16 5.99
C LYS A 28 13.65 -7.22 6.59
N LYS A 29 12.62 -7.60 5.83
CA LYS A 29 11.91 -8.85 6.04
C LYS A 29 12.94 -9.96 6.01
N SER A 30 13.06 -10.69 7.11
CA SER A 30 13.93 -11.86 7.18
C SER A 30 13.65 -12.77 5.99
N LEU A 31 14.64 -13.57 5.57
CA LEU A 31 14.40 -14.59 4.55
C LEU A 31 13.20 -15.47 4.92
N SER A 32 13.03 -15.76 6.22
CA SER A 32 11.85 -16.46 6.74
C SER A 32 10.53 -15.72 6.49
N ASP A 33 10.44 -14.41 6.72
CA ASP A 33 9.21 -13.65 6.46
C ASP A 33 8.85 -13.62 4.97
N LYS A 34 9.87 -13.55 4.10
CA LYS A 34 9.66 -13.66 2.64
C LYS A 34 9.14 -15.05 2.25
N ILE A 35 9.69 -16.11 2.84
CA ILE A 35 9.28 -17.50 2.59
C ILE A 35 7.86 -17.74 3.12
N CYS A 36 7.55 -17.32 4.35
CA CYS A 36 6.21 -17.43 4.92
C CYS A 36 5.17 -16.72 4.04
N ARG A 37 5.50 -15.51 3.55
CA ARG A 37 4.63 -14.76 2.65
C ARG A 37 4.44 -15.46 1.30
N LEU A 38 5.51 -16.06 0.76
CA LEU A 38 5.43 -16.86 -0.47
C LEU A 38 4.50 -18.06 -0.28
N LEU A 39 4.63 -18.78 0.83
CA LEU A 39 3.82 -19.95 1.16
C LEU A 39 2.35 -19.58 1.35
N VAL A 40 2.05 -18.53 2.12
CA VAL A 40 0.68 -18.03 2.30
C VAL A 40 0.08 -17.63 0.97
N ASN A 41 0.79 -16.82 0.16
CA ASN A 41 0.27 -16.42 -1.16
C ASN A 41 0.03 -17.62 -2.06
N ARG A 42 0.87 -18.66 -2.00
CA ARG A 42 0.70 -19.86 -2.82
C ARG A 42 -0.49 -20.71 -2.36
N MET A 43 -0.70 -20.83 -1.05
CA MET A 43 -1.81 -21.60 -0.47
C MET A 43 -3.16 -20.86 -0.57
N SER A 44 -3.14 -19.54 -0.50
CA SER A 44 -4.33 -18.70 -0.60
C SER A 44 -4.73 -18.39 -2.05
N LYS A 45 -3.84 -18.65 -3.02
CA LYS A 45 -4.16 -18.48 -4.44
C LYS A 45 -5.08 -19.61 -4.90
N ARG A 46 -6.39 -19.35 -4.88
CA ARG A 46 -7.39 -20.22 -5.51
C ARG A 46 -7.41 -19.99 -7.02
N ALA A 47 -7.85 -21.01 -7.76
CA ALA A 47 -8.11 -20.83 -9.18
C ALA A 47 -9.21 -19.76 -9.35
N PRO A 48 -9.11 -18.87 -10.34
CA PRO A 48 -10.19 -18.02 -10.82
C PRO A 48 -11.61 -18.57 -10.74
N GLU A 49 -11.77 -19.84 -11.10
CA GLU A 49 -13.04 -20.55 -11.22
C GLU A 49 -13.58 -21.04 -9.87
N GLU A 50 -12.73 -21.07 -8.84
CA GLU A 50 -13.04 -21.53 -7.48
C GLU A 50 -13.21 -20.38 -6.49
N ASP A 51 -13.06 -19.14 -6.95
CA ASP A 51 -13.20 -17.94 -6.14
C ASP A 51 -14.66 -17.46 -6.17
N PHE A 52 -15.41 -17.80 -5.10
CA PHE A 52 -16.81 -17.43 -4.92
C PHE A 52 -17.06 -15.91 -4.95
N MET A 53 -16.05 -15.11 -4.57
CA MET A 53 -16.16 -13.65 -4.57
C MET A 53 -15.90 -13.05 -5.96
N ARG A 54 -15.50 -13.87 -6.92
CA ARG A 54 -15.15 -13.44 -8.26
C ARG A 54 -16.39 -13.37 -9.13
N ASP A 55 -16.87 -12.16 -9.35
CA ASP A 55 -18.04 -11.90 -10.17
C ASP A 55 -17.59 -11.32 -11.52
N PRO A 56 -17.79 -12.04 -12.66
CA PRO A 56 -17.43 -11.54 -13.98
C PRO A 56 -18.09 -10.20 -14.34
N LEU A 57 -19.25 -9.89 -13.75
CA LEU A 57 -19.97 -8.63 -13.97
C LEU A 57 -19.27 -7.46 -13.27
N ILE A 58 -18.73 -7.68 -12.08
CA ILE A 58 -18.03 -6.65 -11.29
C ILE A 58 -16.56 -6.54 -11.72
N ASP A 59 -15.89 -7.68 -11.93
CA ASP A 59 -14.47 -7.74 -12.30
C ASP A 59 -14.19 -7.22 -13.71
N ASN A 60 -15.17 -7.29 -14.61
CA ASN A 60 -15.08 -6.74 -15.98
C ASN A 60 -15.96 -5.51 -16.18
N ASP A 61 -16.46 -4.91 -15.10
CA ASP A 61 -17.14 -3.62 -15.18
C ASP A 61 -16.13 -2.59 -15.72
N GLN A 62 -16.40 -2.04 -16.90
CA GLN A 62 -15.55 -1.02 -17.52
C GLN A 62 -15.71 0.36 -16.84
N GLY A 63 -16.47 0.42 -15.75
CA GLY A 63 -16.84 1.64 -15.07
C GLY A 63 -17.99 2.34 -15.78
N PHE A 64 -18.44 3.45 -15.20
CA PHE A 64 -19.49 4.27 -15.81
C PHE A 64 -18.97 4.96 -17.08
N ASP A 65 -19.79 4.97 -18.13
CA ASP A 65 -19.55 5.83 -19.30
C ASP A 65 -19.53 7.29 -18.83
N ALA A 66 -18.36 7.92 -18.95
CA ALA A 66 -18.14 9.28 -18.48
C ALA A 66 -19.10 10.28 -19.15
N GLU A 67 -19.50 10.01 -20.40
CA GLU A 67 -20.47 10.85 -21.12
C GLU A 67 -21.89 10.67 -20.62
N GLU A 68 -22.26 9.46 -20.18
CA GLU A 68 -23.57 9.18 -19.58
C GLU A 68 -23.66 9.81 -18.18
N LEU A 69 -22.61 9.67 -17.39
CA LEU A 69 -22.53 10.28 -16.06
C LEU A 69 -22.60 11.80 -16.12
N GLU A 70 -21.91 12.41 -17.09
CA GLU A 70 -21.97 13.86 -17.30
C GLU A 70 -23.37 14.34 -17.73
N ARG A 71 -24.07 13.58 -18.59
CA ARG A 71 -25.46 13.86 -18.96
C ARG A 71 -26.40 13.81 -17.76
N PHE A 72 -26.30 12.77 -16.92
CA PHE A 72 -27.11 12.67 -15.70
C PHE A 72 -26.80 13.77 -14.69
N GLN A 73 -25.53 14.15 -14.52
CA GLN A 73 -25.12 15.20 -13.58
C GLN A 73 -25.50 16.61 -14.03
N ARG A 74 -25.61 16.84 -15.34
CA ARG A 74 -26.08 18.13 -15.88
C ARG A 74 -27.60 18.29 -15.85
N GLY A 75 -28.33 17.23 -15.48
CA GLY A 75 -29.79 17.18 -15.54
C GLY A 75 -30.24 17.10 -17.00
N GLY A 76 -30.79 15.96 -17.41
CA GLY A 76 -31.21 15.69 -18.79
C GLY A 76 -32.02 16.80 -19.44
#